data_AF-A0A1I4HUA0-F1
#
_entry.id   AF-A0A1I4HUA0-F1
#
_cell.length_a   1.000
_cell.length_b   1.000
_cell.length_c   1.000
_cell.angle_alpha   90.00
_cell.angle_beta   90.00
_cell.angle_gamma   90.00
#
_symmetry.space_group_name_H-M   'P 1'
#
loop_
_entity.id
_entity.type
_entity.pdbx_description
1 polymer ?
#
loop_
_entity_poly.entity_id
_entity_poly.type
_entity_poly.pdbx_seq_one_letter_code
_entity_poly.pdbx_strand_id
1 'polypeptide(L)'
;MRRIGARLAGGAVALASPRAALMPDLGTWFAEGLAREAEQRRLFPWLAVAFGAGILVFFAGADGTAWLAAPLVGAALALAPVPVLGARPAALAVALALAAGFLGFAAATWRVAQVAAPILARTTIGPLTGMIEALDEREVGARLVIRVESFAGLDPAARPLRVRVSFRKAPPLRPGDFIAATARLLPPPEAARPGGYDFARDAYFQGIGAVGSLLGAITVREPPAPPPLRLQLAALLDEARNALTRRIAQAEGGQAGAVAAALVTGKRGLIGPAANDALRAAGIYHVVSI
;
A
#
# COMPACT_ATOMS: atom_id res chain seq x y z
N MET A 1 -66.20 -47.36 -15.68
CA MET A 1 -66.88 -47.80 -14.44
C MET A 1 -65.83 -48.12 -13.37
N ARG A 2 -66.10 -47.66 -12.14
CA ARG A 2 -65.55 -48.07 -10.83
C ARG A 2 -64.04 -47.97 -10.52
N ARG A 3 -63.79 -47.15 -9.50
CA ARG A 3 -62.64 -47.03 -8.59
C ARG A 3 -62.35 -48.33 -7.82
N ILE A 4 -61.22 -48.28 -7.11
CA ILE A 4 -60.80 -48.94 -5.83
C ILE A 4 -59.50 -49.72 -6.13
N GLY A 5 -58.32 -49.47 -5.55
CA GLY A 5 -57.96 -48.81 -4.30
C GLY A 5 -56.90 -49.70 -3.62
N ALA A 6 -56.02 -49.06 -2.84
CA ALA A 6 -55.23 -49.62 -1.73
C ALA A 6 -53.72 -49.89 -1.92
N ARG A 7 -52.98 -49.19 -1.04
CA ARG A 7 -51.70 -49.53 -0.39
C ARG A 7 -50.40 -49.18 -1.12
N LEU A 8 -50.04 -47.89 -1.01
CA LEU A 8 -48.64 -47.45 -0.96
C LEU A 8 -48.02 -47.97 0.36
N ALA A 9 -47.21 -49.01 0.26
CA ALA A 9 -46.37 -49.49 1.34
C ALA A 9 -45.29 -48.45 1.63
N GLY A 10 -45.17 -48.08 2.91
CA GLY A 10 -44.13 -47.20 3.42
C GLY A 10 -42.75 -47.77 3.16
N GLY A 11 -42.02 -47.11 2.28
CA GLY A 11 -40.56 -47.16 2.22
C GLY A 11 -40.06 -45.76 2.54
N ALA A 12 -40.00 -45.42 3.83
CA ALA A 12 -39.23 -44.26 4.26
C ALA A 12 -37.75 -44.59 4.01
N VAL A 13 -37.27 -44.26 2.81
CA VAL A 13 -35.84 -44.16 2.55
C VAL A 13 -35.37 -42.99 3.39
N ALA A 14 -34.90 -43.31 4.59
CA ALA A 14 -34.13 -42.40 5.41
C ALA A 14 -32.86 -42.07 4.62
N LEU A 15 -32.92 -41.00 3.83
CA LEU A 15 -31.74 -40.27 3.39
C LEU A 15 -31.13 -39.70 4.66
N ALA A 16 -30.34 -40.52 5.36
CA ALA A 16 -29.42 -40.07 6.38
C ALA A 16 -28.47 -39.10 5.69
N SER A 17 -28.76 -37.82 5.78
CA SER A 17 -27.87 -36.75 5.37
C SER A 17 -26.64 -36.80 6.27
N PRO A 18 -25.42 -37.14 5.80
CA PRO A 18 -24.22 -36.84 6.55
C PRO A 18 -23.88 -35.37 6.27
N ARG A 19 -24.79 -34.46 6.65
CA ARG A 19 -24.59 -33.01 6.58
C ARG A 19 -24.60 -32.39 7.98
N ALA A 20 -24.08 -33.15 8.93
CA ALA A 20 -23.48 -32.61 10.14
C ALA A 20 -22.05 -33.17 10.21
N ALA A 21 -21.22 -32.84 9.22
CA ALA A 21 -19.81 -32.68 9.53
C ALA A 21 -19.79 -31.54 10.55
N LEU A 22 -19.82 -31.90 11.84
CA LEU A 22 -19.67 -30.99 12.95
C LEU A 22 -18.54 -30.05 12.58
N MET A 23 -18.82 -28.77 12.42
CA MET A 23 -17.75 -27.79 12.44
C MET A 23 -17.02 -28.08 13.76
N PRO A 24 -15.75 -28.52 13.72
CA PRO A 24 -15.03 -28.75 14.95
C PRO A 24 -15.13 -27.46 15.75
N ASP A 25 -15.36 -27.56 17.05
CA ASP A 25 -15.36 -26.39 17.91
C ASP A 25 -14.04 -25.66 17.61
N LEU A 26 -14.15 -24.46 17.02
CA LEU A 26 -13.01 -23.71 16.51
C LEU A 26 -11.96 -23.51 17.60
N GLY A 27 -12.38 -23.44 18.86
CA GLY A 27 -11.50 -23.38 20.03
C GLY A 27 -10.69 -24.67 20.20
N THR A 28 -11.34 -25.83 20.13
CA THR A 28 -10.66 -27.13 20.24
C THR A 28 -9.71 -27.38 19.08
N TRP A 29 -10.13 -27.07 17.85
CA TRP A 29 -9.29 -27.20 16.66
C TRP A 29 -8.05 -26.29 16.72
N PHE A 30 -8.22 -25.05 17.17
CA PHE A 30 -7.11 -24.11 17.34
C PHE A 30 -6.15 -24.54 18.46
N ALA A 31 -6.67 -24.97 19.60
CA ALA A 31 -5.87 -25.44 20.73
C ALA A 31 -5.04 -26.68 20.35
N GLU A 32 -5.64 -27.65 19.66
CA GLU A 32 -4.93 -28.82 19.13
C GLU A 32 -3.86 -28.44 18.10
N GLY A 33 -4.17 -27.51 17.20
CA GLY A 33 -3.21 -27.01 16.22
C GLY A 33 -2.00 -26.35 16.89
N LEU A 34 -2.25 -25.48 17.87
CA LEU A 34 -1.19 -24.81 18.63
C LEU A 34 -0.35 -25.81 19.45
N ALA A 35 -0.99 -26.83 20.03
CA ALA A 35 -0.31 -27.90 20.75
C ALA A 35 0.64 -28.68 19.83
N ARG A 36 0.18 -29.07 18.63
CA ARG A 36 1.01 -29.76 17.63
C ARG A 36 2.20 -28.91 17.18
N GLU A 37 2.00 -27.62 16.94
CA GLU A 37 3.09 -26.70 16.58
C GLU A 37 4.10 -26.51 17.72
N ALA A 38 3.64 -26.51 18.97
CA ALA A 38 4.50 -26.47 20.16
C ALA A 38 5.32 -27.77 20.30
N GLU A 39 4.70 -28.93 20.12
CA GLU A 39 5.38 -30.24 20.11
C GLU A 39 6.47 -30.31 19.03
N GLN A 40 6.19 -29.75 17.84
CA GLN A 40 7.13 -29.69 16.73
C GLN A 40 8.19 -28.58 16.87
N ARG A 41 8.15 -27.77 17.95
CA ARG A 41 9.03 -26.60 18.18
C ARG A 41 8.97 -25.56 17.06
N ARG A 42 7.82 -25.43 16.41
CA ARG A 42 7.56 -24.51 15.29
C ARG A 42 6.84 -23.23 15.74
N LEU A 43 7.09 -22.79 16.98
CA LEU A 43 6.50 -21.57 17.53
C LEU A 43 7.15 -20.28 17.00
N PHE A 44 8.31 -20.36 16.35
CA PHE A 44 9.03 -19.16 15.86
C PHE A 44 8.23 -18.31 14.84
N PRO A 45 7.55 -18.88 13.82
CA PRO A 45 6.70 -18.11 12.91
C PRO A 45 5.55 -17.34 13.58
N TRP A 46 5.10 -17.77 14.77
CA TRP A 46 4.06 -17.06 15.51
C TRP A 46 4.53 -15.70 16.03
N LEU A 47 5.84 -15.45 16.12
CA LEU A 47 6.35 -14.12 16.40
C LEU A 47 5.98 -13.12 15.30
N ALA A 48 6.02 -13.55 14.03
CA ALA A 48 5.61 -12.69 12.92
C ALA A 48 4.09 -12.40 12.97
N VAL A 49 3.28 -13.39 13.36
CA VAL A 49 1.84 -13.22 13.58
C VAL A 49 1.58 -12.23 14.71
N ALA A 50 2.25 -12.39 15.86
CA ALA A 50 2.10 -11.50 17.00
C ALA A 50 2.56 -10.06 16.66
N PHE A 51 3.69 -9.92 15.96
CA PHE A 51 4.16 -8.63 15.45
C PHE A 51 3.15 -7.98 14.50
N GLY A 52 2.61 -8.75 13.55
CA GLY A 52 1.53 -8.30 12.66
C GLY A 52 0.28 -7.87 13.43
N ALA A 53 -0.13 -8.62 14.45
CA ALA A 53 -1.24 -8.25 15.32
C ALA A 53 -0.99 -6.92 16.04
N GLY A 54 0.23 -6.68 16.52
CA GLY A 54 0.64 -5.39 17.09
C GLY A 54 0.46 -4.21 16.13
N ILE A 55 0.84 -4.39 14.86
CA ILE A 55 0.62 -3.39 13.80
C ILE A 55 -0.88 -3.14 13.58
N LEU A 56 -1.69 -4.21 13.55
CA LEU A 56 -3.15 -4.09 13.38
C LEU A 56 -3.80 -3.35 14.55
N VAL A 57 -3.38 -3.63 15.78
CA VAL A 57 -3.87 -2.93 16.98
C VAL A 57 -3.55 -1.44 16.91
N PHE A 58 -2.35 -1.07 16.45
CA PHE A 58 -2.01 0.33 16.21
C PHE A 58 -3.01 0.98 15.24
N PHE A 59 -3.26 0.38 14.07
CA PHE A 59 -4.16 0.98 13.08
C PHE A 59 -5.65 0.90 13.43
N ALA A 60 -6.04 0.01 14.35
CA ALA A 60 -7.41 -0.10 14.82
C ALA A 60 -7.74 0.91 15.92
N GLY A 61 -6.76 1.28 16.76
CA GLY A 61 -7.00 2.08 17.96
C GLY A 61 -6.24 3.41 18.06
N ALA A 62 -5.20 3.64 17.25
CA ALA A 62 -4.43 4.87 17.30
C ALA A 62 -4.74 5.79 16.11
N ASP A 63 -5.22 7.01 16.40
CA ASP A 63 -5.46 8.07 15.42
C ASP A 63 -4.15 8.74 14.92
N GLY A 64 -3.08 7.96 14.77
CA GLY A 64 -1.78 8.41 14.26
C GLY A 64 -0.88 9.15 15.27
N THR A 65 -1.33 9.34 16.51
CA THR A 65 -0.62 10.12 17.55
C THR A 65 -0.15 9.26 18.73
N ALA A 66 0.25 8.01 18.50
CA ALA A 66 0.76 7.16 19.57
C ALA A 66 2.17 7.58 19.99
N TRP A 67 2.42 7.64 21.30
CA TRP A 67 3.77 7.85 21.83
C TRP A 67 4.58 6.56 21.71
N LEU A 68 5.73 6.63 21.02
CA LEU A 68 6.63 5.49 20.81
C LEU A 68 7.15 4.86 22.12
N ALA A 69 7.23 5.61 23.23
CA ALA A 69 7.75 5.08 24.49
C ALA A 69 6.84 3.98 25.09
N ALA A 70 5.52 4.13 24.99
CA ALA A 70 4.57 3.20 25.57
C ALA A 70 4.73 1.75 25.07
N PRO A 71 4.75 1.47 23.75
CA PRO A 71 4.97 0.11 23.25
C PRO A 71 6.39 -0.40 23.53
N LEU A 72 7.42 0.46 23.55
CA LEU A 72 8.78 0.03 23.90
C LEU A 72 8.91 -0.40 25.36
N VAL A 73 8.27 0.33 26.28
CA VAL A 73 8.17 -0.06 27.69
C VAL A 73 7.39 -1.37 27.84
N GLY A 74 6.27 -1.52 27.11
CA GLY A 74 5.52 -2.77 27.07
C GLY A 74 6.36 -3.97 26.60
N ALA A 75 7.15 -3.80 25.55
CA ALA A 75 8.08 -4.82 25.07
C ALA A 75 9.16 -5.16 26.11
N ALA A 76 9.75 -4.16 26.77
CA ALA A 76 10.74 -4.37 27.82
C ALA A 76 10.17 -5.12 29.02
N LEU A 77 8.95 -4.77 29.46
CA LEU A 77 8.25 -5.47 30.55
C LEU A 77 7.89 -6.90 30.18
N ALA A 78 7.49 -7.14 28.93
CA ALA A 78 7.23 -8.49 28.43
C ALA A 78 8.49 -9.37 28.38
N LEU A 79 9.66 -8.76 28.13
CA LEU A 79 10.96 -9.46 28.10
C LEU A 79 11.62 -9.60 29.48
N ALA A 80 11.31 -8.73 30.45
CA ALA A 80 11.88 -8.75 31.79
C ALA A 80 11.84 -10.12 32.52
N PRO A 81 10.77 -10.94 32.42
CA PRO A 81 10.73 -12.24 33.08
C PRO A 81 11.49 -13.35 32.32
N VAL A 82 11.84 -13.16 31.04
CA VAL A 82 12.53 -14.17 30.21
C VAL A 82 13.74 -14.84 30.89
N PRO A 83 14.70 -14.12 31.50
CA PRO A 83 15.83 -14.74 32.19
C PRO A 83 15.45 -15.59 33.40
N VAL A 84 14.29 -15.34 34.02
CA VAL A 84 13.82 -16.04 35.23
C VAL A 84 12.84 -17.18 34.89
N LEU A 85 12.28 -17.19 33.68
CA LEU A 85 11.29 -18.17 33.24
C LEU A 85 11.86 -19.58 33.03
N GLY A 86 13.19 -19.74 32.92
CA GLY A 86 13.86 -21.03 32.86
C GLY A 86 13.30 -21.95 31.77
N ALA A 87 13.08 -23.23 32.09
CA ALA A 87 12.56 -24.24 31.16
C ALA A 87 11.02 -24.27 31.08
N ARG A 88 10.33 -23.14 31.22
CA ARG A 88 8.86 -23.04 31.07
C ARG A 88 8.49 -22.61 29.64
N PRO A 89 8.38 -23.53 28.66
CA PRO A 89 8.26 -23.17 27.24
C PRO A 89 7.01 -22.36 26.92
N ALA A 90 5.88 -22.65 27.58
CA ALA A 90 4.64 -21.91 27.36
C ALA A 90 4.74 -20.45 27.83
N ALA A 91 5.28 -20.22 29.04
CA ALA A 91 5.44 -18.88 29.57
C ALA A 91 6.47 -18.06 28.76
N LEU A 92 7.54 -18.70 28.31
CA LEU A 92 8.51 -18.09 27.39
C LEU A 92 7.85 -17.71 26.05
N ALA A 93 7.06 -18.61 25.45
CA ALA A 93 6.36 -18.35 24.20
C ALA A 93 5.39 -17.17 24.32
N VAL A 94 4.63 -17.08 25.41
CA VAL A 94 3.72 -15.96 25.67
C VAL A 94 4.48 -14.65 25.86
N ALA A 95 5.55 -14.65 26.66
CA ALA A 95 6.39 -13.47 26.87
C ALA A 95 6.98 -12.94 25.56
N LEU A 96 7.52 -13.84 24.71
CA LEU A 96 8.06 -13.47 23.40
C LEU A 96 6.98 -13.01 22.42
N ALA A 97 5.80 -13.63 22.42
CA ALA A 97 4.68 -13.21 21.59
C ALA A 97 4.17 -11.81 21.99
N LEU A 98 4.04 -11.53 23.28
CA LEU A 98 3.67 -10.20 23.78
C LEU A 98 4.73 -9.16 23.41
N ALA A 99 6.01 -9.48 23.62
CA ALA A 99 7.10 -8.61 23.21
C ALA A 99 7.07 -8.32 21.70
N ALA A 100 6.87 -9.34 20.87
CA ALA A 100 6.73 -9.19 19.42
C ALA A 100 5.53 -8.31 19.05
N GLY A 101 4.39 -8.47 19.71
CA GLY A 101 3.21 -7.60 19.52
C GLY A 101 3.49 -6.14 19.86
N PHE A 102 4.11 -5.88 21.01
CA PHE A 102 4.52 -4.51 21.37
C PHE A 102 5.54 -3.91 20.39
N LEU A 103 6.52 -4.71 19.93
CA LEU A 103 7.48 -4.28 18.92
C LEU A 103 6.80 -4.00 17.56
N GLY A 104 5.78 -4.78 17.20
CA GLY A 104 4.96 -4.54 16.00
C GLY A 104 4.22 -3.21 16.07
N PHE A 105 3.59 -2.93 17.21
CA PHE A 105 2.96 -1.64 17.48
C PHE A 105 4.00 -0.51 17.42
N ALA A 106 5.16 -0.66 18.07
CA ALA A 106 6.23 0.34 18.04
C ALA A 106 6.73 0.60 16.61
N ALA A 107 6.88 -0.45 15.80
CA ALA A 107 7.29 -0.33 14.41
C ALA A 107 6.25 0.44 13.57
N ALA A 108 4.96 0.21 13.80
CA ALA A 108 3.89 0.98 13.16
C ALA A 108 3.93 2.47 13.56
N THR A 109 4.02 2.75 14.86
CA THR A 109 4.17 4.12 15.40
C THR A 109 5.37 4.84 14.80
N TRP A 110 6.52 4.17 14.80
CA TRP A 110 7.77 4.68 14.23
C TRP A 110 7.61 4.96 12.74
N ARG A 111 7.00 4.03 11.99
CA ARG A 111 6.79 4.17 10.55
C ARG A 111 5.89 5.37 10.23
N VAL A 112 4.79 5.55 10.95
CA VAL A 112 3.88 6.69 10.78
C VAL A 112 4.62 8.00 11.05
N ALA A 113 5.37 8.09 12.14
CA ALA A 113 6.16 9.28 12.45
C ALA A 113 7.23 9.59 11.39
N GLN A 114 7.89 8.58 10.81
CA GLN A 114 8.92 8.78 9.78
C GLN A 114 8.39 9.31 8.45
N VAL A 115 7.16 8.95 8.07
CA VAL A 115 6.57 9.35 6.78
C VAL A 115 5.73 10.62 6.90
N ALA A 116 5.50 11.10 8.12
CA ALA A 116 4.76 12.33 8.39
C ALA A 116 5.38 13.50 7.60
N ALA A 117 4.59 14.02 6.66
CA ALA A 117 4.94 15.17 5.85
C ALA A 117 3.80 16.19 5.93
N PRO A 118 4.09 17.49 5.82
CA PRO A 118 3.05 18.50 5.80
C PRO A 118 2.05 18.24 4.66
N ILE A 119 0.77 18.27 5.00
CA ILE A 119 -0.33 18.12 4.03
C ILE A 119 -0.90 19.51 3.75
N LEU A 120 -1.20 19.78 2.48
CA LEU A 120 -1.77 21.05 2.07
C LEU A 120 -3.17 21.23 2.65
N ALA A 121 -3.39 22.27 3.46
CA ALA A 121 -4.67 22.47 4.16
C ALA A 121 -5.84 22.85 3.24
N ARG A 122 -5.58 23.55 2.13
CA ARG A 122 -6.62 24.03 1.22
C ARG A 122 -6.17 24.01 -0.23
N THR A 123 -7.14 23.92 -1.14
CA THR A 123 -6.85 24.05 -2.57
C THR A 123 -6.18 25.39 -2.84
N THR A 124 -4.99 25.35 -3.42
CA THR A 124 -4.14 26.52 -3.65
C THR A 124 -3.60 26.45 -5.07
N ILE A 125 -3.62 27.60 -5.75
CA ILE A 125 -3.04 27.76 -7.09
C ILE A 125 -1.88 28.73 -6.95
N GLY A 126 -0.71 28.35 -7.44
CA GLY A 126 0.46 29.22 -7.34
C GLY A 126 1.69 28.67 -8.05
N PRO A 127 2.79 29.45 -8.06
CA PRO A 127 4.06 29.00 -8.58
C PRO A 127 4.60 27.84 -7.73
N LEU A 128 5.09 26.81 -8.41
CA LEU A 128 5.71 25.61 -7.86
C LEU A 128 7.12 25.49 -8.44
N THR A 129 8.12 25.34 -7.58
CA THR A 129 9.46 24.90 -7.98
C THR A 129 9.81 23.61 -7.25
N GLY A 130 10.51 22.72 -7.95
CA GLY A 130 10.89 21.45 -7.38
C GLY A 130 11.50 20.50 -8.39
N MET A 131 11.99 19.38 -7.89
CA MET A 131 12.65 18.37 -8.70
C MET A 131 11.72 17.20 -8.98
N ILE A 132 11.72 16.70 -10.21
CA ILE A 132 10.95 15.51 -10.59
C ILE A 132 11.64 14.29 -9.99
N GLU A 133 11.00 13.62 -9.03
CA GLU A 133 11.50 12.36 -8.47
C GLU A 133 11.18 11.17 -9.36
N ALA A 134 9.96 11.16 -9.92
CA ALA A 134 9.47 10.09 -10.77
C ALA A 134 8.50 10.63 -11.81
N LEU A 135 8.53 10.00 -12.99
CA LEU A 135 7.66 10.31 -14.12
C LEU A 135 7.06 9.02 -14.65
N ASP A 136 5.74 8.96 -14.62
CA ASP A 136 4.95 7.91 -15.28
C ASP A 136 4.37 8.47 -16.58
N GLU A 137 4.92 8.00 -17.70
CA GLU A 137 4.42 8.30 -19.04
C GLU A 137 3.03 7.69 -19.21
N ARG A 138 2.10 8.45 -19.79
CA ARG A 138 0.75 7.96 -20.10
C ARG A 138 0.49 8.07 -21.59
N GLU A 139 -0.47 7.28 -22.10
CA GLU A 139 -0.97 7.45 -23.46
C GLU A 139 -1.43 8.89 -23.73
N VAL A 140 -2.04 9.53 -22.71
CA VAL A 140 -2.36 10.97 -22.73
C VAL A 140 -1.77 11.65 -21.49
N GLY A 141 -0.76 12.50 -21.71
CA GLY A 141 -0.09 13.28 -20.68
C GLY A 141 0.93 12.49 -19.87
N ALA A 142 1.24 12.98 -18.67
CA ALA A 142 2.16 12.33 -17.74
C ALA A 142 1.70 12.55 -16.30
N ARG A 143 2.09 11.64 -15.41
CA ARG A 143 1.92 11.78 -13.97
C ARG A 143 3.30 11.93 -13.33
N LEU A 144 3.47 13.01 -12.58
CA LEU A 144 4.74 13.41 -12.01
C LEU A 144 4.66 13.35 -10.49
N VAL A 145 5.72 12.86 -9.87
CA VAL A 145 5.98 13.04 -8.44
C VAL A 145 7.10 14.06 -8.30
N ILE A 146 6.78 15.21 -7.72
CA ILE A 146 7.70 16.34 -7.59
C ILE A 146 8.06 16.50 -6.12
N ARG A 147 9.35 16.54 -5.82
CA ARG A 147 9.86 17.04 -4.53
C ARG A 147 9.83 18.55 -4.55
N VAL A 148 8.98 19.15 -3.71
CA VAL A 148 8.76 20.59 -3.70
C VAL A 148 9.91 21.29 -2.99
N GLU A 149 10.40 22.36 -3.61
CA GLU A 149 11.33 23.31 -3.01
C GLU A 149 10.68 24.67 -2.72
N SER A 150 9.70 25.10 -3.51
CA SER A 150 8.89 26.28 -3.18
C SER A 150 7.49 26.11 -3.75
N PHE A 151 6.48 26.55 -3.02
CA PHE A 151 5.10 26.57 -3.52
C PHE A 151 4.34 27.75 -2.94
N ALA A 152 3.81 28.61 -3.83
CA ALA A 152 2.87 29.69 -3.50
C ALA A 152 3.27 30.59 -2.30
N GLY A 153 4.56 30.72 -1.99
CA GLY A 153 5.04 31.47 -0.83
C GLY A 153 4.69 30.85 0.53
N LEU A 154 4.34 29.56 0.58
CA LEU A 154 4.09 28.86 1.83
C LEU A 154 5.38 28.72 2.65
N ASP A 155 5.22 28.83 3.97
CA ASP A 155 6.28 28.54 4.94
C ASP A 155 6.78 27.09 4.75
N PRO A 156 8.10 26.83 4.84
CA PRO A 156 8.67 25.48 4.84
C PRO A 156 7.94 24.47 5.73
N ALA A 157 7.39 24.88 6.87
CA ALA A 157 6.67 24.00 7.80
C ALA A 157 5.29 23.55 7.29
N ALA A 158 4.63 24.38 6.46
CA ALA A 158 3.30 24.09 5.89
C ALA A 158 3.39 23.53 4.45
N ARG A 159 4.59 23.51 3.86
CA ARG A 159 4.82 23.12 2.48
C ARG A 159 4.87 21.59 2.34
N PRO A 160 4.06 20.99 1.43
CA PRO A 160 4.19 19.57 1.11
C PRO A 160 5.60 19.21 0.65
N LEU A 161 6.16 18.12 1.18
CA LEU A 161 7.48 17.64 0.73
C LEU A 161 7.43 17.07 -0.69
N ARG A 162 6.38 16.27 -0.97
CA ARG A 162 6.13 15.68 -2.28
C ARG A 162 4.71 16.00 -2.74
N VAL A 163 4.58 16.26 -4.03
CA VAL A 163 3.29 16.50 -4.66
C VAL A 163 3.16 15.63 -5.89
N ARG A 164 1.94 15.15 -6.12
CA ARG A 164 1.63 14.31 -7.26
C ARG A 164 0.74 15.04 -8.22
N VAL A 165 1.28 15.37 -9.38
CA VAL A 165 0.59 16.20 -10.36
C VAL A 165 0.39 15.47 -11.67
N SER A 166 -0.76 15.71 -12.29
CA SER A 166 -1.02 15.28 -13.66
C SER A 166 -0.76 16.43 -14.62
N PHE A 167 -0.20 16.12 -15.78
CA PHE A 167 0.08 17.13 -16.79
C PHE A 167 -0.31 16.65 -18.18
N ARG A 168 -1.06 17.47 -18.92
CA ARG A 168 -1.67 17.06 -20.20
C ARG A 168 -0.76 17.27 -21.41
N LYS A 169 0.13 18.27 -21.39
CA LYS A 169 0.98 18.65 -22.54
C LYS A 169 2.45 18.39 -22.21
N ALA A 170 2.93 17.16 -22.30
CA ALA A 170 4.30 16.83 -21.91
C ALA A 170 5.34 17.43 -22.88
N PRO A 171 6.19 18.41 -22.46
CA PRO A 171 7.53 18.52 -23.01
C PRO A 171 8.33 17.28 -22.58
N PRO A 172 9.48 17.00 -23.21
CA PRO A 172 10.34 15.90 -22.81
C PRO A 172 10.97 16.22 -21.44
N LEU A 173 10.24 15.90 -20.37
CA LEU A 173 10.74 15.95 -19.00
C LEU A 173 11.33 14.60 -18.64
N ARG A 174 12.33 14.61 -17.76
CA ARG A 174 12.97 13.42 -17.23
C ARG A 174 12.94 13.44 -15.70
N PRO A 175 12.88 12.27 -15.05
CA PRO A 175 13.22 12.17 -13.64
C PRO A 175 14.60 12.78 -13.40
N GLY A 176 14.72 13.64 -12.38
CA GLY A 176 15.92 14.40 -12.08
C GLY A 176 15.86 15.87 -12.51
N ASP A 177 14.99 16.24 -13.46
CA ASP A 177 14.86 17.63 -13.91
C ASP A 177 14.32 18.51 -12.78
N PHE A 178 14.92 19.69 -12.64
CA PHE A 178 14.41 20.73 -11.76
C PHE A 178 13.52 21.68 -12.57
N ILE A 179 12.27 21.85 -12.12
CA ILE A 179 11.25 22.56 -12.88
C ILE A 179 10.63 23.72 -12.09
N ALA A 180 10.20 24.74 -12.83
CA ALA A 180 9.33 25.81 -12.36
C ALA A 180 8.06 25.85 -13.24
N ALA A 181 6.91 25.78 -12.59
CA ALA A 181 5.60 25.74 -13.23
C ALA A 181 4.52 26.36 -12.32
N THR A 182 3.34 26.65 -12.86
CA THR A 182 2.17 26.97 -12.03
C THR A 182 1.42 25.68 -11.73
N ALA A 183 1.09 25.42 -10.47
CA ALA A 183 0.35 24.23 -10.07
C ALA A 183 -0.95 24.59 -9.35
N ARG A 184 -2.01 23.84 -9.65
CA ARG A 184 -3.22 23.79 -8.82
C ARG A 184 -3.12 22.53 -7.97
N LEU A 185 -2.91 22.71 -6.67
CA LEU A 185 -2.77 21.64 -5.69
C LEU A 185 -3.95 21.65 -4.73
N LEU A 186 -4.34 20.46 -4.30
CA LEU A 186 -5.41 20.21 -3.35
C LEU A 186 -4.97 19.12 -2.36
N PRO A 187 -5.51 19.10 -1.13
CA PRO A 187 -5.27 18.02 -0.18
C PRO A 187 -5.60 16.65 -0.82
N PRO A 188 -4.85 15.58 -0.50
CA PRO A 188 -5.21 14.24 -0.91
C PRO A 188 -6.67 13.93 -0.51
N PRO A 189 -7.54 13.52 -1.46
CA PRO A 189 -8.93 13.22 -1.14
C PRO A 189 -9.03 12.00 -0.22
N GLU A 190 -9.92 12.09 0.76
CA GLU A 190 -10.26 10.98 1.66
C GLU A 190 -11.11 9.92 0.96
N ALA A 191 -11.37 8.81 1.67
CA ALA A 191 -12.21 7.73 1.16
C ALA A 191 -13.60 8.26 0.73
N ALA A 192 -13.98 7.99 -0.51
CA ALA A 192 -15.26 8.45 -1.07
C ALA A 192 -16.49 7.79 -0.41
N ARG A 193 -16.30 6.68 0.31
CA ARG A 193 -17.33 5.97 1.07
C ARG A 193 -16.72 5.25 2.27
N PRO A 194 -17.50 5.01 3.35
CA PRO A 194 -17.05 4.20 4.48
C PRO A 194 -16.58 2.82 4.04
N GLY A 195 -15.41 2.38 4.52
CA GLY A 195 -14.78 1.11 4.14
C GLY A 195 -14.32 1.03 2.66
N GLY A 196 -14.39 2.14 1.93
CA GLY A 196 -13.85 2.25 0.57
C GLY A 196 -12.33 2.41 0.56
N TYR A 197 -11.76 2.45 -0.64
CA TYR A 197 -10.35 2.75 -0.82
C TYR A 197 -10.03 4.16 -0.33
N ASP A 198 -9.10 4.27 0.62
CA ASP A 198 -8.65 5.52 1.19
C ASP A 198 -7.39 6.00 0.47
N PHE A 199 -7.58 6.95 -0.44
CA PHE A 199 -6.49 7.53 -1.21
C PHE A 199 -5.56 8.41 -0.35
N ALA A 200 -6.11 9.12 0.64
CA ALA A 200 -5.34 9.99 1.52
C ALA A 200 -4.35 9.19 2.36
N ARG A 201 -4.76 8.01 2.87
CA ARG A 201 -3.89 7.09 3.59
C ARG A 201 -2.72 6.61 2.74
N ASP A 202 -2.98 6.17 1.52
CA ASP A 202 -1.92 5.73 0.60
C ASP A 202 -0.96 6.87 0.25
N ALA A 203 -1.49 8.07 0.02
CA ALA A 203 -0.69 9.27 -0.22
C ALA A 203 0.20 9.61 0.99
N TYR A 204 -0.34 9.49 2.21
CA TYR A 204 0.39 9.71 3.45
C TYR A 204 1.61 8.78 3.57
N PHE A 205 1.43 7.47 3.36
CA PHE A 205 2.55 6.51 3.43
C PHE A 205 3.57 6.66 2.29
N GLN A 206 3.19 7.31 1.19
CA GLN A 206 4.10 7.72 0.12
C GLN A 206 4.81 9.07 0.41
N GLY A 207 4.41 9.77 1.48
CA GLY A 207 4.89 11.11 1.83
C GLY A 207 4.37 12.20 0.90
N ILE A 208 3.24 11.97 0.22
CA ILE A 208 2.62 12.91 -0.71
C ILE A 208 1.65 13.80 0.06
N GLY A 209 1.99 15.07 0.19
CA GLY A 209 1.20 16.05 0.95
C GLY A 209 0.18 16.82 0.11
N ALA A 210 0.24 16.71 -1.23
CA ALA A 210 -0.80 17.26 -2.10
C ALA A 210 -0.87 16.54 -3.44
N VAL A 211 -2.06 16.58 -4.06
CA VAL A 211 -2.27 16.12 -5.43
C VAL A 211 -2.86 17.22 -6.28
N GLY A 212 -2.72 17.13 -7.61
CA GLY A 212 -3.28 18.17 -8.47
C GLY A 212 -2.84 18.09 -9.92
N SER A 213 -2.74 19.26 -10.55
CA SER A 213 -2.34 19.39 -11.95
C SER A 213 -1.43 20.58 -12.20
N LEU A 214 -0.49 20.41 -13.12
CA LEU A 214 0.31 21.53 -13.63
C LEU A 214 -0.50 22.32 -14.66
N LEU A 215 -0.39 23.64 -14.58
CA LEU A 215 -1.05 24.63 -15.41
C LEU A 215 -0.01 25.37 -16.24
N GLY A 216 -0.33 25.60 -17.51
CA GLY A 216 0.54 26.38 -18.41
C GLY A 216 1.80 25.63 -18.84
N ALA A 217 2.83 26.40 -19.16
CA ALA A 217 4.13 25.89 -19.59
C ALA A 217 5.03 25.55 -18.39
N ILE A 218 5.88 24.54 -18.58
CA ILE A 218 6.90 24.13 -17.61
C ILE A 218 8.24 24.66 -18.09
N THR A 219 9.00 25.28 -17.20
CA THR A 219 10.37 25.71 -17.47
C THR A 219 11.33 24.82 -16.68
N VAL A 220 12.28 24.19 -17.38
CA VAL A 220 13.39 23.46 -16.75
C VAL A 220 14.45 24.48 -16.37
N ARG A 221 14.98 24.39 -15.15
CA ARG A 221 16.01 25.28 -14.60
C ARG A 221 17.11 24.47 -13.95
N GLU A 222 18.25 25.10 -13.70
CA GLU A 222 19.25 24.50 -12.82
C GLU A 222 18.75 24.49 -11.37
N PRO A 223 18.97 23.39 -10.63
CA PRO A 223 18.62 23.33 -9.23
C PRO A 223 19.52 24.30 -8.43
N PRO A 224 18.98 25.02 -7.44
CA PRO A 224 19.74 25.99 -6.65
C PRO A 224 20.78 25.32 -5.73
N ALA A 225 20.63 24.02 -5.46
CA ALA A 225 21.57 23.22 -4.71
C ALA A 225 21.66 21.80 -5.31
N PRO A 226 22.80 21.10 -5.17
CA PRO A 226 22.92 19.73 -5.64
C PRO A 226 21.91 18.83 -4.91
N PRO A 227 21.10 18.03 -5.65
CA PRO A 227 20.11 17.16 -5.03
C PRO A 227 20.79 16.09 -4.16
N PRO A 228 20.16 15.64 -3.07
CA PRO A 228 20.72 14.58 -2.24
C PRO A 228 20.91 13.28 -3.05
N LEU A 229 21.97 12.52 -2.76
CA LEU A 229 22.34 11.30 -3.50
C LEU A 229 21.19 10.31 -3.66
N ARG A 230 20.39 10.12 -2.60
CA ARG A 230 19.21 9.23 -2.63
C ARG A 230 18.19 9.64 -3.71
N LEU A 231 18.02 10.94 -3.92
CA LEU A 231 17.10 11.50 -4.89
C LEU A 231 17.63 11.31 -6.32
N GLN A 232 18.93 11.49 -6.51
CA GLN A 232 19.60 11.24 -7.79
C GLN A 232 19.50 9.76 -8.19
N LEU A 233 19.79 8.85 -7.26
CA LEU A 233 19.68 7.41 -7.49
C LEU A 233 18.23 7.01 -7.80
N ALA A 234 17.25 7.58 -7.09
CA ALA A 234 15.84 7.30 -7.36
C ALA A 234 15.42 7.77 -8.78
N ALA A 235 15.82 8.97 -9.17
CA ALA A 235 15.57 9.51 -10.52
C ALA A 235 16.26 8.66 -11.61
N LEU A 236 17.51 8.27 -11.40
CA LEU A 236 18.26 7.41 -12.33
C LEU A 236 17.57 6.06 -12.53
N LEU A 237 17.13 5.42 -11.44
CA LEU A 237 16.39 4.16 -11.51
C LEU A 237 15.06 4.33 -12.22
N ASP A 238 14.34 5.43 -11.99
CA ASP A 238 13.07 5.70 -12.66
C ASP A 238 13.25 5.93 -14.16
N GLU A 239 14.29 6.66 -14.57
CA GLU A 239 14.60 6.86 -15.98
C GLU A 239 15.05 5.55 -16.65
N ALA A 240 15.84 4.71 -15.97
CA ALA A 240 16.21 3.39 -16.47
C ALA A 240 14.96 2.51 -16.70
N ARG A 241 13.99 2.56 -15.77
CA ARG A 241 12.70 1.87 -15.92
C ARG A 241 11.87 2.43 -17.07
N ASN A 242 11.83 3.75 -17.25
CA ASN A 242 11.16 4.38 -18.39
C ASN A 242 11.79 3.97 -19.71
N ALA A 243 13.12 3.99 -19.80
CA ALA A 243 13.86 3.56 -20.98
C ALA A 243 13.57 2.10 -21.34
N LEU A 244 13.57 1.21 -20.35
CA LEU A 244 13.21 -0.20 -20.55
C LEU A 244 11.75 -0.36 -21.00
N THR A 245 10.83 0.37 -20.38
CA THR A 245 9.40 0.36 -20.73
C THR A 245 9.20 0.77 -22.19
N ARG A 246 9.81 1.88 -22.61
CA ARG A 246 9.77 2.37 -24.00
C ARG A 246 10.35 1.34 -24.96
N ARG A 247 11.50 0.74 -24.62
CA ARG A 247 12.15 -0.28 -25.45
C ARG A 247 11.26 -1.51 -25.67
N ILE A 248 10.64 -2.04 -24.62
CA ILE A 248 9.74 -3.21 -24.73
C ILE A 248 8.50 -2.85 -25.53
N ALA A 249 7.87 -1.71 -25.22
CA ALA A 249 6.68 -1.25 -25.94
C ALA A 249 6.95 -1.04 -27.43
N GLN A 250 8.13 -0.55 -27.80
CA GLN A 250 8.55 -0.36 -29.19
C GLN A 250 8.91 -1.66 -29.91
N ALA A 251 9.48 -2.64 -29.20
CA ALA A 251 9.90 -3.91 -29.81
C ALA A 251 8.70 -4.76 -30.26
N GLU A 252 7.65 -4.85 -29.44
CA GLU A 252 6.42 -5.58 -29.75
C GLU A 252 5.40 -4.72 -30.52
N GLY A 253 5.37 -3.42 -30.24
CA GLY A 253 4.44 -2.48 -30.86
C GLY A 253 3.01 -2.53 -30.29
N GLY A 254 2.27 -1.44 -30.51
CA GLY A 254 0.86 -1.32 -30.14
C GLY A 254 0.55 -1.55 -28.66
N GLN A 255 -0.70 -1.95 -28.37
CA GLN A 255 -1.16 -2.19 -27.01
C GLN A 255 -0.62 -3.49 -26.40
N ALA A 256 -0.27 -4.49 -27.23
CA ALA A 256 0.38 -5.72 -26.75
C ALA A 256 1.74 -5.41 -26.13
N GLY A 257 2.55 -4.58 -26.80
CA GLY A 257 3.82 -4.09 -26.25
C GLY A 257 3.65 -3.25 -24.98
N ALA A 258 2.61 -2.42 -24.90
CA ALA A 258 2.31 -1.65 -23.69
C ALA A 258 1.97 -2.55 -22.49
N VAL A 259 1.18 -3.61 -22.70
CA VAL A 259 0.85 -4.60 -21.67
C VAL A 259 2.10 -5.40 -21.26
N ALA A 260 2.89 -5.87 -22.22
CA ALA A 260 4.14 -6.60 -21.95
C ALA A 260 5.14 -5.74 -21.16
N ALA A 261 5.32 -4.47 -21.56
CA ALA A 261 6.15 -3.52 -20.85
C ALA A 261 5.66 -3.31 -19.41
N ALA A 262 4.36 -3.16 -19.21
CA ALA A 262 3.77 -3.01 -17.88
C ALA A 262 4.01 -4.22 -16.97
N LEU A 263 3.94 -5.45 -17.51
CA LEU A 263 4.19 -6.68 -16.75
C LEU A 263 5.66 -6.81 -16.34
N VAL A 264 6.59 -6.34 -17.17
CA VAL A 264 8.03 -6.43 -16.90
C VAL A 264 8.53 -5.29 -15.99
N THR A 265 8.06 -4.07 -16.22
CA THR A 265 8.58 -2.87 -15.55
C THR A 265 7.67 -2.31 -14.47
N GLY A 266 6.42 -2.80 -14.37
CA GLY A 266 5.36 -2.26 -13.51
C GLY A 266 4.78 -0.92 -14.00
N LYS A 267 5.22 -0.38 -15.15
CA LYS A 267 4.75 0.92 -15.66
C LYS A 267 3.59 0.75 -16.64
N ARG A 268 2.39 1.06 -16.15
CA ARG A 268 1.12 0.82 -16.84
C ARG A 268 0.65 1.94 -17.75
N GLY A 269 1.32 3.09 -17.72
CA GLY A 269 0.71 4.30 -18.27
C GLY A 269 0.56 4.29 -19.80
N LEU A 270 1.31 3.45 -20.52
CA LEU A 270 1.16 3.24 -21.96
C LEU A 270 -0.06 2.39 -22.34
N ILE A 271 -0.70 1.69 -21.39
CA ILE A 271 -1.91 0.90 -21.67
C ILE A 271 -3.10 1.85 -21.83
N GLY A 272 -3.70 1.84 -23.01
CA GLY A 272 -4.81 2.71 -23.34
C GLY A 272 -6.15 2.29 -22.71
N PRO A 273 -7.15 3.19 -22.68
CA PRO A 273 -8.47 2.92 -22.11
C PRO A 273 -9.15 1.66 -22.68
N ALA A 274 -9.15 1.51 -24.01
CA ALA A 274 -9.79 0.37 -24.67
C ALA A 274 -9.15 -0.97 -24.27
N ALA A 275 -7.81 -1.01 -24.15
CA ALA A 275 -7.10 -2.20 -23.68
C ALA A 275 -7.42 -2.49 -22.20
N ASN A 276 -7.47 -1.45 -21.35
CA ASN A 276 -7.88 -1.60 -19.96
C ASN A 276 -9.30 -2.13 -19.82
N ASP A 277 -10.23 -1.68 -20.67
CA ASP A 277 -11.62 -2.16 -20.65
C ASP A 277 -11.73 -3.62 -21.11
N ALA A 278 -10.97 -4.01 -22.13
CA ALA A 278 -10.86 -5.41 -22.55
C ALA A 278 -10.31 -6.31 -21.42
N LEU A 279 -9.25 -5.86 -20.73
CA LEU A 279 -8.68 -6.57 -19.59
C LEU A 279 -9.66 -6.71 -18.42
N ARG A 280 -10.49 -5.68 -18.16
CA ARG A 280 -11.56 -5.74 -17.14
C ARG A 280 -12.66 -6.70 -17.55
N ALA A 281 -13.10 -6.64 -18.80
CA ALA A 281 -14.12 -7.54 -19.33
C ALA A 281 -13.67 -9.01 -19.29
N ALA A 282 -12.38 -9.27 -19.51
CA ALA A 282 -11.77 -10.59 -19.40
C ALA A 282 -11.46 -11.03 -17.95
N GLY A 283 -11.70 -10.17 -16.95
CA GLY A 283 -11.43 -10.47 -15.54
C GLY A 283 -9.94 -10.48 -15.13
N ILE A 284 -9.03 -10.14 -16.05
CA ILE A 284 -7.57 -10.23 -15.85
C ILE A 284 -6.90 -8.88 -15.58
N TYR A 285 -7.67 -7.81 -15.40
CA TYR A 285 -7.15 -6.48 -15.08
C TYR A 285 -6.26 -6.43 -13.82
N HIS A 286 -6.47 -7.36 -12.89
CA HIS A 286 -5.66 -7.48 -11.68
C HIS A 286 -4.20 -7.89 -11.97
N VAL A 287 -3.94 -8.64 -13.04
CA VAL A 287 -2.58 -9.09 -13.44
C VAL A 287 -1.70 -7.93 -13.87
N VAL A 288 -2.32 -6.90 -14.44
CA VAL A 288 -1.65 -5.66 -14.83
C VAL A 288 -1.77 -4.58 -13.76
N SER A 289 -2.29 -4.89 -12.57
CA SER A 289 -2.44 -3.94 -11.45
C SER A 289 -1.49 -4.24 -10.29
N ILE A 290 -0.24 -4.57 -10.63
CA ILE A 290 0.87 -4.88 -9.70
C ILE A 290 1.55 -3.58 -9.25
#